data_AF-A0A6M0BVV7-F1
#
_entry.id   AF-A0A6M0BVV7-F1
#
_cell.length_a   1.000
_cell.length_b   1.000
_cell.length_c   1.000
_cell.angle_alpha   90.00
_cell.angle_beta   90.00
_cell.angle_gamma   90.00
#
_symmetry.space_group_name_H-M   'P 1'
#
loop_
_entity.id
_entity.type
_entity.pdbx_description
1 polymer ?
#
loop_
_entity_poly.entity_id
_entity_poly.type
_entity_poly.pdbx_seq_one_letter_code
_entity_poly.pdbx_strand_id
1 'polypeptide(L)' 'MTNIPPLDLTQQYKFIAEEINSRVQEVLSSGRYIGGSIVDEFEQQFANYIDVSHCVSCNS' A
#
# COMPACT_ATOMS: atom_id res chain seq x y z
N MET A 1 27.79 -21.15 -6.62
CA MET A 1 27.26 -20.16 -7.58
C MET A 1 26.29 -19.26 -6.82
N THR A 2 26.49 -17.94 -6.88
CA THR A 2 25.58 -16.98 -6.23
C THR A 2 24.33 -16.84 -7.10
N ASN A 3 23.15 -17.09 -6.52
CA ASN A 3 21.88 -16.88 -7.20
C ASN A 3 21.49 -15.40 -7.07
N ILE A 4 21.32 -14.70 -8.19
CA ILE A 4 20.87 -13.30 -8.20
C ILE A 4 19.43 -13.28 -8.68
N PRO A 5 18.45 -13.06 -7.78
CA PRO A 5 17.06 -12.99 -8.18
C PRO A 5 16.80 -11.71 -8.99
N PRO A 6 15.85 -11.73 -9.95
CA PRO A 6 15.46 -10.54 -10.70
C PRO A 6 14.72 -9.49 -9.85
N LEU A 7 14.15 -9.89 -8.71
CA LEU A 7 13.46 -9.04 -7.75
C LEU A 7 13.47 -9.71 -6.35
N ASP A 8 13.79 -8.94 -5.31
CA ASP A 8 13.69 -9.39 -3.92
C ASP A 8 12.71 -8.50 -3.13
N LEU A 9 11.45 -8.92 -3.10
CA LEU A 9 10.40 -8.24 -2.34
C LEU A 9 10.60 -8.36 -0.82
N THR A 10 11.31 -9.39 -0.36
CA THR A 10 11.62 -9.54 1.07
C THR A 10 12.60 -8.44 1.49
N GLN A 11 13.60 -8.16 0.66
CA GLN A 11 14.51 -7.05 0.89
C GLN A 11 13.79 -5.70 0.79
N GLN A 12 12.93 -5.49 -0.21
CA GLN A 12 12.13 -4.26 -0.33
C GLN A 12 11.29 -4.01 0.91
N TYR A 13 10.55 -5.01 1.37
CA TYR A 13 9.72 -4.90 2.58
C TYR A 13 10.54 -4.52 3.81
N LYS A 14 11.74 -5.08 3.99
CA LYS A 14 12.62 -4.72 5.12
C LYS A 14 12.93 -3.22 5.20
N PHE A 15 13.00 -2.51 4.06
CA PHE A 15 13.24 -1.07 4.04
C PHE A 15 12.05 -0.24 4.51
N ILE A 16 10.82 -0.74 4.34
CA ILE A 16 9.56 -0.04 4.67
C ILE A 16 8.77 -0.73 5.78
N ALA A 17 9.37 -1.69 6.47
CA ALA A 17 8.66 -2.62 7.36
C ALA A 17 7.98 -1.90 8.53
N GLU A 18 8.62 -0.91 9.12
CA GLU A 18 8.06 -0.17 10.25
C GLU A 18 6.76 0.53 9.88
N GLU A 19 6.78 1.29 8.78
CA GLU A 19 5.62 2.02 8.25
C GLU A 19 4.48 1.07 7.86
N ILE A 20 4.80 0.02 7.09
CA ILE A 20 3.80 -0.95 6.63
C ILE A 20 3.17 -1.69 7.82
N ASN A 21 3.97 -2.13 8.80
CA ASN A 21 3.43 -2.84 9.97
C ASN A 21 2.50 -1.95 10.80
N SER A 22 2.82 -0.66 10.96
CA SER A 22 1.94 0.28 11.65
C SER A 22 0.58 0.37 10.94
N ARG A 23 0.59 0.58 9.62
CA ARG A 23 -0.65 0.70 8.83
C ARG A 23 -1.47 -0.58 8.77
N VAL A 24 -0.82 -1.73 8.67
CA VAL A 24 -1.49 -3.03 8.74
C VAL A 24 -2.17 -3.22 10.09
N GLN A 25 -1.47 -2.88 11.18
CA GLN A 25 -2.04 -2.98 12.53
C GLN A 25 -3.25 -2.06 12.71
N GLU A 26 -3.24 -0.85 12.14
CA GLU A 26 -4.38 0.07 12.12
C GLU A 26 -5.60 -0.56 11.43
N VAL A 27 -5.43 -1.16 10.24
CA VAL A 27 -6.51 -1.85 9.51
C VAL A 27 -7.07 -3.01 10.36
N LEU A 28 -6.20 -3.88 10.86
CA LEU A 28 -6.59 -5.04 11.67
C LEU A 28 -7.35 -4.62 12.93
N SER A 29 -6.86 -3.57 13.61
CA SER A 29 -7.48 -3.07 14.84
C SER A 29 -8.80 -2.35 14.58
N SER A 30 -8.99 -1.77 13.38
CA SER A 30 -10.24 -1.11 12.99
C SER A 30 -11.38 -2.09 12.67
N GLY A 31 -11.05 -3.32 12.27
CA GLY A 31 -12.01 -4.29 11.74
C GLY A 31 -12.68 -3.89 10.42
N ARG A 32 -12.26 -2.77 9.79
CA ARG A 32 -12.86 -2.24 8.56
C ARG A 32 -11.99 -2.59 7.35
N TYR A 33 -12.24 -3.77 6.80
CA TYR A 33 -11.43 -4.33 5.71
C TYR A 33 -11.87 -3.89 4.30
N ILE A 34 -13.07 -3.33 4.14
CA ILE A 34 -13.65 -2.93 2.84
C ILE A 34 -14.16 -1.49 2.94
N GLY A 35 -13.81 -0.65 1.96
CA GLY A 35 -14.24 0.76 1.90
C GLY A 35 -13.80 1.56 3.14
N GLY A 36 -12.60 1.30 3.65
CA GLY A 36 -12.00 2.04 4.76
C GLY A 36 -11.43 3.37 4.31
N SER A 37 -11.25 4.31 5.25
CA SER A 37 -10.67 5.64 4.98
C SER A 37 -9.28 5.57 4.33
N ILE A 38 -8.53 4.49 4.57
CA ILE A 38 -7.22 4.26 3.94
C ILE A 38 -7.34 4.13 2.41
N VAL A 39 -8.46 3.58 1.90
CA VAL A 39 -8.72 3.50 0.45
C VAL A 39 -9.04 4.89 -0.09
N ASP A 40 -9.91 5.65 0.59
CA ASP A 40 -10.28 7.01 0.18
C ASP A 40 -9.05 7.95 0.17
N GLU A 41 -8.19 7.82 1.19
CA GLU A 41 -6.92 8.56 1.28
C GLU A 41 -5.97 8.20 0.13
N PHE A 42 -5.84 6.91 -0.19
CA PHE A 42 -5.03 6.45 -1.31
C PHE A 42 -5.55 7.02 -2.64
N GLU A 43 -6.86 6.94 -2.89
CA GLU A 43 -7.47 7.46 -4.11
C GLU A 43 -7.19 8.97 -4.27
N GLN A 44 -7.33 9.74 -3.18
CA GLN A 44 -7.04 11.18 -3.21
C GLN A 44 -5.55 11.46 -3.44
N GLN A 45 -4.65 10.74 -2.76
CA GLN A 45 -3.21 10.90 -2.91
C GLN A 45 -2.75 10.53 -4.32
N PHE A 46 -3.28 9.43 -4.87
CA PHE A 46 -2.90 8.94 -6.18
C PHE A 46 -3.43 9.84 -7.29
N ALA A 47 -4.68 10.32 -7.18
CA ALA A 47 -5.24 11.31 -8.10
C ALA A 47 -4.36 12.58 -8.15
N ASN A 48 -3.93 13.08 -6.99
CA ASN A 48 -3.03 14.22 -6.89
C ASN A 48 -1.64 13.92 -7.49
N TYR A 49 -1.11 12.72 -7.25
CA TYR A 49 0.21 12.33 -7.72
C TYR A 49 0.32 12.28 -9.25
N ILE A 50 -0.74 11.84 -9.93
CA ILE A 50 -0.78 11.74 -11.41
C ILE A 50 -1.47 12.93 -12.09
N ASP A 51 -1.86 13.96 -11.33
CA ASP A 51 -2.51 15.18 -11.80
C ASP A 51 -3.86 14.95 -12.52
N VAL A 52 -4.76 14.20 -11.85
CA VAL A 52 -6.15 14.01 -12.31
C VAL A 52 -7.14 14.35 -11.20
N SER A 53 -8.40 14.61 -11.58
CA SER A 53 -9.44 14.98 -10.61
C SER A 53 -9.95 13.81 -9.76
N HIS A 54 -9.92 12.58 -10.28
CA HIS A 54 -10.51 11.42 -9.61
C HIS A 54 -9.68 10.16 -9.82
N CYS A 55 -9.57 9.36 -8.76
CA CYS A 55 -9.11 7.97 -8.79
C CYS A 55 -10.21 7.11 -8.20
N VAL A 56 -10.46 5.94 -8.80
CA VAL A 56 -11.37 4.92 -8.26
C VAL A 56 -10.60 3.62 -8.25
N SER A 57 -10.37 3.07 -7.06
CA SER A 57 -9.71 1.79 -6.88
C SER A 57 -10.63 0.64 -7.26
N CYS A 58 -10.05 -0.42 -7.82
CA CYS A 58 -10.76 -1.65 -8.16
C CYS A 58 -9.86 -2.86 -7.96
N ASN A 59 -10.46 -4.04 -8.00
CA ASN A 59 -9.70 -5.27 -8.18
C ASN A 59 -9.28 -5.39 -9.65
N SER A 60 -8.16 -6.07 -9.89
CA SER A 60 -7.47 -6.20 -11.19
C SER A 60 -8.35 -6.60 -12.38
#